data_AF-A0A2V9G727-F1
#
_entry.id   AF-A0A2V9G727-F1
#
_cell.length_a   1.000
_cell.length_b   1.000
_cell.length_c   1.000
_cell.angle_alpha   90.00
_cell.angle_beta   90.00
_cell.angle_gamma   90.00
#
_symmetry.space_group_name_H-M   'P 1'
#
loop_
_entity.id
_entity.type
_entity.pdbx_description
1 polymer ?
#
loop_
_entity_poly.entity_id
_entity_poly.type
_entity_poly.pdbx_seq_one_letter_code
_entity_poly.pdbx_strand_id
1 'polypeptide(L)'
;MSEGAAKKEERRKFQAIRGTRDLLPPETALWNHVEQTANQVFATFGFGAIRVPIFEPTELFARSIGLDTDVVSKEMYTFEDYEATELVELRTAVVTNVASLATGEALIDFLDRVGNFILAAEKAFEAGRIPRTPENERTLQMAR
;
A
#
# COMPACT_ATOMS: atom_id res chain seq x y z
N MET A 1 48.67 11.99 1.35
CA MET A 1 47.52 11.75 0.46
C MET A 1 46.68 10.66 1.11
N SER A 2 45.51 11.02 1.63
CA SER A 2 44.65 10.14 2.42
C SER A 2 43.69 9.42 1.47
N GLU A 3 43.81 8.11 1.43
CA GLU A 3 42.97 7.22 0.64
C GLU A 3 41.62 7.07 1.37
N GLY A 4 40.58 7.69 0.83
CA GLY A 4 39.22 7.55 1.31
C GLY A 4 38.68 6.17 0.98
N ALA A 5 38.61 5.29 1.99
CA ALA A 5 37.99 3.99 1.85
C ALA A 5 36.47 4.16 1.61
N ALA A 6 36.04 3.91 0.37
CA ALA A 6 34.62 3.82 0.01
C ALA A 6 33.98 2.65 0.78
N LYS A 7 33.01 2.98 1.64
CA LYS A 7 32.28 2.01 2.46
C LYS A 7 31.35 1.20 1.56
N LYS A 8 31.73 -0.04 1.27
CA LYS A 8 30.94 -1.00 0.47
C LYS A 8 29.63 -1.31 1.19
N GLU A 9 28.52 -0.94 0.58
CA GLU A 9 27.16 -1.16 1.09
C GLU A 9 26.87 -2.66 1.12
N GLU A 10 26.76 -3.22 2.33
CA GLU A 10 26.58 -4.65 2.55
C GLU A 10 25.11 -5.02 2.24
N ARG A 11 24.85 -5.64 1.08
CA ARG A 11 23.52 -6.15 0.73
C ARG A 11 23.10 -7.22 1.74
N ARG A 12 22.29 -6.84 2.73
CA ARG A 12 21.67 -7.79 3.66
C ARG A 12 20.86 -8.82 2.87
N LYS A 13 21.14 -10.11 3.08
CA LYS A 13 20.33 -11.18 2.53
C LYS A 13 18.92 -11.08 3.11
N PHE A 14 17.91 -11.09 2.24
CA PHE A 14 16.51 -11.17 2.67
C PHE A 14 16.29 -12.47 3.45
N GLN A 15 15.53 -12.37 4.54
CA GLN A 15 15.10 -13.50 5.36
C GLN A 15 13.60 -13.43 5.55
N ALA A 16 12.98 -14.58 5.78
CA ALA A 16 11.56 -14.65 6.10
C ALA A 16 11.26 -13.83 7.36
N ILE A 17 10.09 -13.21 7.38
CA ILE A 17 9.62 -12.44 8.54
C ILE A 17 9.41 -13.43 9.70
N ARG A 18 9.89 -13.09 10.90
CA ARG A 18 9.73 -13.95 12.07
C ARG A 18 8.24 -14.23 12.31
N GLY A 19 7.89 -15.51 12.48
CA GLY A 19 6.50 -15.94 12.65
C GLY A 19 5.78 -16.27 11.34
N THR A 20 6.41 -16.03 10.18
CA THR A 20 5.95 -16.51 8.88
C THR A 20 6.72 -17.75 8.47
N ARG A 21 6.08 -18.65 7.71
CA ARG A 21 6.68 -19.89 7.23
C ARG A 21 6.29 -20.13 5.79
N ASP A 22 7.28 -20.43 4.97
CA ASP A 22 7.06 -20.92 3.61
C ASP A 22 6.59 -22.39 3.65
N LEU A 23 5.54 -22.70 2.90
CA LEU A 23 5.12 -24.08 2.65
C LEU A 23 5.78 -24.57 1.37
N LEU A 24 6.72 -25.50 1.51
CA LEU A 24 7.53 -26.02 0.40
C LEU A 24 7.19 -27.49 0.11
N PRO A 25 7.45 -27.99 -1.10
CA PRO A 25 7.42 -29.42 -1.35
C PRO A 25 8.38 -30.19 -0.41
N PRO A 26 8.01 -31.36 0.13
CA PRO A 26 6.77 -32.10 -0.14
C PRO A 26 5.57 -31.72 0.76
N GLU A 27 5.73 -30.81 1.72
CA GLU A 27 4.68 -30.47 2.71
C GLU A 27 3.41 -29.93 2.05
N THR A 28 3.54 -29.17 0.96
CA THR A 28 2.41 -28.67 0.17
C THR A 28 1.47 -29.77 -0.31
N ALA A 29 1.97 -30.99 -0.55
CA ALA A 29 1.13 -32.12 -0.97
C ALA A 29 0.16 -32.56 0.14
N LEU A 30 0.63 -32.54 1.40
CA LEU A 30 -0.22 -32.88 2.54
C LEU A 30 -1.29 -31.81 2.76
N TRP A 31 -0.93 -30.53 2.67
CA TRP A 31 -1.88 -29.41 2.76
C TRP A 31 -2.95 -29.50 1.69
N ASN A 32 -2.56 -29.70 0.43
CA ASN A 32 -3.49 -29.86 -0.68
C ASN A 32 -4.46 -31.03 -0.45
N HIS A 33 -3.99 -32.14 0.12
CA HIS A 33 -4.85 -33.29 0.41
C HIS A 33 -5.92 -32.96 1.46
N VAL A 34 -5.55 -32.26 2.53
CA VAL A 34 -6.47 -31.81 3.57
C VAL A 34 -7.51 -30.84 3.01
N GLU A 35 -7.07 -29.83 2.25
CA GLU A 35 -7.96 -28.83 1.64
C GLU A 35 -8.94 -29.46 0.64
N GLN A 36 -8.46 -30.37 -0.22
CA GLN A 36 -9.32 -31.08 -1.17
C GLN A 36 -10.38 -31.92 -0.47
N THR A 37 -10.02 -32.61 0.61
CA THR A 37 -10.96 -33.40 1.40
C THR A 37 -12.03 -32.52 2.01
N ALA A 38 -11.66 -31.38 2.61
CA ALA A 38 -12.62 -30.42 3.15
C ALA A 38 -13.56 -29.86 2.07
N ASN A 39 -13.02 -29.48 0.91
CA ASN A 39 -13.80 -28.98 -0.22
C ASN A 39 -14.81 -30.02 -0.73
N GLN A 40 -14.42 -31.29 -0.83
CA GLN A 40 -15.33 -32.37 -1.23
C GLN A 40 -16.48 -32.52 -0.24
N VAL A 41 -16.20 -32.50 1.07
CA VAL A 41 -17.23 -32.58 2.10
C VAL A 41 -18.21 -31.42 1.98
N PHE A 42 -17.73 -30.17 1.96
CA PHE A 42 -18.59 -29.00 1.85
C PHE A 42 -19.45 -28.97 0.58
N ALA A 43 -18.92 -29.47 -0.54
CA ALA A 43 -19.66 -29.58 -1.79
C ALA A 43 -20.86 -30.53 -1.68
N THR A 44 -20.80 -31.59 -0.85
CA THR A 44 -21.95 -32.49 -0.63
C THR A 44 -23.15 -31.82 0.02
N PHE A 45 -22.93 -30.70 0.71
CA PHE A 45 -23.97 -29.88 1.34
C PHE A 45 -24.34 -28.65 0.50
N GLY A 46 -23.81 -28.50 -0.72
CA GLY A 46 -24.10 -27.38 -1.61
C GLY A 46 -23.40 -26.07 -1.26
N PHE A 47 -22.39 -26.09 -0.39
CA PHE A 47 -21.60 -24.89 -0.10
C PHE A 47 -20.60 -24.58 -1.21
N GLY A 48 -20.48 -23.30 -1.56
CA GLY A 48 -19.45 -22.77 -2.45
C GLY A 48 -18.43 -21.94 -1.69
N ALA A 49 -17.17 -22.00 -2.11
CA ALA A 49 -16.11 -21.20 -1.52
C ALA A 49 -16.25 -19.72 -1.90
N ILE A 50 -16.10 -18.82 -0.92
CA ILE A 50 -15.96 -17.38 -1.13
C ILE A 50 -14.51 -17.01 -0.82
N ARG A 51 -13.90 -16.18 -1.68
CA ARG A 51 -12.59 -15.59 -1.43
C ARG A 51 -12.79 -14.11 -1.11
N VAL A 52 -12.42 -13.73 0.11
CA VAL A 52 -12.49 -12.35 0.59
C VAL A 52 -11.15 -11.63 0.39
N PRO A 53 -11.12 -10.29 0.38
CA PRO A 53 -9.89 -9.52 0.45
C PRO A 53 -9.01 -9.91 1.66
N ILE A 54 -7.69 -9.78 1.52
CA ILE A 54 -6.72 -10.07 2.60
C ILE A 54 -6.66 -8.91 3.62
N PHE A 55 -6.91 -7.68 3.15
CA PHE A 55 -6.94 -6.47 3.96
C PHE A 55 -8.31 -5.83 3.86
N GLU A 56 -8.76 -5.23 4.96
CA GLU A 56 -10.05 -4.55 5.09
C GLU A 56 -9.86 -3.30 5.98
N PRO A 57 -10.77 -2.31 5.92
CA PRO A 57 -10.73 -1.15 6.82
C PRO A 57 -10.73 -1.59 8.28
N THR A 58 -9.90 -0.94 9.10
CA THR A 58 -9.74 -1.27 10.54
C THR A 58 -11.09 -1.21 11.28
N GLU A 59 -11.98 -0.30 10.87
CA GLU A 59 -13.30 -0.09 11.45
C GLU A 59 -14.21 -1.32 11.31
N LEU A 60 -14.02 -2.13 10.26
CA LEU A 60 -14.79 -3.36 10.04
C LEU A 60 -14.56 -4.35 11.20
N PHE A 61 -13.29 -4.51 11.59
CA PHE A 61 -12.90 -5.40 12.69
C PHE A 61 -13.21 -4.81 14.05
N ALA A 62 -12.94 -3.51 14.23
CA ALA A 62 -13.23 -2.78 15.47
C ALA A 62 -14.72 -2.87 15.87
N ARG A 63 -15.64 -2.75 14.90
CA ARG A 63 -17.08 -2.87 15.14
C ARG A 63 -17.53 -4.30 15.40
N SER A 64 -16.94 -5.28 14.74
CA SER A 64 -17.39 -6.69 14.81
C SER A 64 -16.86 -7.43 16.03
N ILE A 65 -15.59 -7.18 16.39
CA ILE A 65 -14.88 -7.89 17.47
C ILE A 65 -14.93 -7.09 18.78
N GLY A 66 -14.93 -5.75 18.69
CA GLY A 66 -14.91 -4.85 19.84
C GLY A 66 -13.52 -4.22 20.07
N LEU A 67 -13.52 -2.91 20.33
CA LEU A 67 -12.32 -2.08 20.48
C LEU A 67 -11.40 -2.52 21.63
N ASP A 68 -11.98 -3.00 22.73
CA ASP A 68 -11.23 -3.35 23.96
C ASP A 68 -10.63 -4.75 23.94
N THR A 69 -10.69 -5.46 22.80
CA THR A 69 -10.12 -6.80 22.68
C THR A 69 -8.61 -6.76 22.43
N ASP A 70 -7.90 -7.77 22.90
CA ASP A 70 -6.45 -7.92 22.62
C ASP A 70 -6.17 -8.04 21.11
N VAL A 71 -7.10 -8.65 20.36
CA VAL A 71 -7.02 -8.73 18.89
C VAL A 71 -6.90 -7.34 18.28
N VAL A 72 -7.85 -6.45 18.59
CA VAL A 72 -7.91 -5.10 18.02
C VAL A 72 -6.79 -4.22 18.55
N SER A 73 -6.41 -4.37 19.82
CA SER A 73 -5.43 -3.47 20.45
C SER A 73 -3.96 -3.88 20.25
N LYS A 74 -3.65 -5.16 20.03
CA LYS A 74 -2.27 -5.66 20.07
C LYS A 74 -1.88 -6.59 18.92
N GLU A 75 -2.85 -7.21 18.23
CA GLU A 75 -2.56 -8.29 17.28
C GLU A 75 -2.84 -7.92 15.82
N MET A 76 -3.66 -6.90 15.55
CA MET A 76 -3.92 -6.42 14.19
C MET A 76 -2.68 -5.77 13.57
N TYR A 77 -2.38 -6.17 12.34
CA TYR A 77 -1.44 -5.45 11.47
C TYR A 77 -2.19 -4.33 10.75
N THR A 78 -2.23 -3.15 11.36
CA THR A 78 -2.72 -1.92 10.72
C THR A 78 -1.55 -1.17 10.10
N PHE A 79 -1.70 -0.79 8.84
CA PHE A 79 -0.80 0.12 8.17
C PHE A 79 -1.62 1.30 7.65
N GLU A 80 -1.00 2.47 7.65
CA GLU A 80 -1.58 3.65 7.02
C GLU A 80 -1.57 3.42 5.51
N ASP A 81 -2.72 3.64 4.88
CA ASP A 81 -2.75 3.75 3.43
C ASP A 81 -2.07 5.06 3.05
N TYR A 82 -0.87 4.97 2.49
CA TYR A 82 -0.07 6.11 2.05
C TYR A 82 -0.70 6.83 0.85
N GLU A 83 -1.74 6.25 0.24
CA GLU A 83 -2.61 7.00 -0.65
C GLU A 83 -3.52 7.91 0.18
N ALA A 84 -2.97 9.07 0.57
CA ALA A 84 -3.78 10.14 1.10
C ALA A 84 -4.92 10.38 0.09
N THR A 85 -6.16 10.13 0.50
CA THR A 85 -7.35 10.32 -0.35
C THR A 85 -7.32 11.68 -1.04
N GLU A 86 -6.82 12.71 -0.34
CA GLU A 86 -6.54 14.05 -0.84
C GLU A 86 -5.53 14.08 -2.03
N LEU A 87 -4.41 13.35 -1.96
CA LEU A 87 -3.44 13.29 -3.05
C LEU A 87 -4.01 12.58 -4.28
N VAL A 88 -4.78 11.51 -4.06
CA VAL A 88 -5.43 10.77 -5.14
C VAL A 88 -6.49 11.65 -5.82
N GLU A 89 -7.28 12.38 -5.05
CA GLU A 89 -8.26 13.34 -5.56
C GLU A 89 -7.59 14.46 -6.36
N LEU A 90 -6.55 15.09 -5.81
CA LEU A 90 -5.80 16.17 -6.48
C LEU A 90 -5.11 15.67 -7.76
N ARG A 91 -4.49 14.47 -7.72
CA ARG A 91 -3.91 13.84 -8.91
C ARG A 91 -4.98 13.58 -9.98
N THR A 92 -6.12 13.05 -9.55
CA THR A 92 -7.23 12.76 -10.46
C THR A 92 -7.74 14.04 -11.11
N ALA A 93 -7.90 15.12 -10.35
CA ALA A 93 -8.32 16.43 -10.85
C ALA A 93 -7.34 17.04 -11.88
N VAL A 94 -6.04 16.77 -11.74
CA VAL A 94 -5.01 17.16 -12.73
C VAL A 94 -5.11 16.31 -14.00
N VAL A 95 -5.29 14.99 -13.86
CA VAL A 95 -5.25 14.05 -15.00
C VAL A 95 -6.54 14.06 -15.83
N THR A 96 -7.71 14.23 -15.21
CA THR A 96 -9.00 14.10 -15.92
C THR A 96 -9.41 15.34 -16.70
N ASN A 97 -8.90 16.53 -16.36
CA ASN A 97 -9.38 17.80 -16.94
C ASN A 97 -8.41 18.46 -17.93
N VAL A 98 -7.45 17.70 -18.47
CA VAL A 98 -6.45 18.18 -19.44
C VAL A 98 -7.09 18.59 -20.78
N ALA A 99 -8.30 18.09 -21.08
CA ALA A 99 -8.98 18.30 -22.36
C ALA A 99 -9.44 19.76 -22.62
N SER A 100 -9.45 20.64 -21.60
CA SER A 100 -10.04 21.99 -21.72
C SER A 100 -9.04 23.13 -21.81
N LEU A 101 -7.74 22.91 -22.05
CA LEU A 101 -6.72 23.97 -22.15
C LEU A 101 -6.88 24.94 -23.35
N ALA A 102 -8.05 24.95 -23.99
CA ALA A 102 -8.37 25.76 -25.17
C ALA A 102 -8.52 27.27 -24.85
N THR A 103 -8.66 27.64 -23.57
CA THR A 103 -8.78 29.04 -23.13
C THR A 103 -7.71 29.39 -22.09
N GLY A 104 -7.34 30.66 -22.01
CA GLY A 104 -6.40 31.15 -20.99
C GLY A 104 -6.88 30.91 -19.56
N GLU A 105 -8.20 30.97 -19.33
CA GLU A 105 -8.82 30.67 -18.04
C GLU A 105 -8.66 29.19 -17.64
N ALA A 106 -8.82 28.27 -18.59
CA ALA A 106 -8.63 26.85 -18.34
C ALA A 106 -7.16 26.49 -18.10
N LEU A 107 -6.22 27.23 -18.70
CA LEU A 107 -4.80 27.09 -18.41
C LEU A 107 -4.49 27.51 -16.96
N ILE A 108 -5.08 28.61 -16.49
CA ILE A 108 -4.90 29.08 -15.10
C ILE A 108 -5.47 28.05 -14.12
N ASP A 109 -6.69 27.56 -14.33
CA ASP A 109 -7.31 26.51 -13.49
C ASP A 109 -6.49 25.21 -13.47
N PHE A 110 -5.92 24.81 -14.61
CA PHE A 110 -5.00 23.68 -14.65
C PHE A 110 -3.73 23.91 -13.82
N LEU A 111 -3.09 25.08 -13.97
CA LEU A 111 -1.88 25.42 -13.21
C LEU A 111 -2.16 25.47 -11.70
N ASP A 112 -3.31 25.99 -11.28
CA ASP A 112 -3.72 26.00 -9.87
C ASP A 112 -3.90 24.59 -9.31
N ARG A 113 -4.52 23.67 -10.07
CA ARG A 113 -4.66 22.26 -9.66
C ARG A 113 -3.32 21.55 -9.54
N VAL A 114 -2.42 21.79 -10.49
CA VAL A 114 -1.05 21.25 -10.45
C VAL A 114 -0.31 21.80 -9.23
N GLY A 115 -0.40 23.09 -8.97
CA GLY A 115 0.21 23.72 -7.78
C GLY A 115 -0.32 23.15 -6.47
N ASN A 116 -1.65 22.99 -6.36
CA ASN A 116 -2.28 22.38 -5.18
C ASN A 116 -1.84 20.92 -4.99
N PHE A 117 -1.75 20.14 -6.06
CA PHE A 117 -1.25 18.76 -6.01
C PHE A 117 0.21 18.70 -5.53
N ILE A 118 1.09 19.52 -6.09
CA ILE A 118 2.51 19.58 -5.72
C ILE A 118 2.66 19.96 -4.25
N LEU A 119 1.96 21.00 -3.79
CA LEU A 119 2.00 21.45 -2.39
C LEU A 119 1.50 20.38 -1.42
N ALA A 120 0.42 19.67 -1.76
CA ALA A 120 -0.08 18.56 -0.96
C ALA A 120 0.93 17.40 -0.94
N ALA A 121 1.56 17.10 -2.08
CA ALA A 121 2.57 16.05 -2.19
C ALA A 121 3.82 16.36 -1.37
N GLU A 122 4.30 17.61 -1.37
CA GLU A 122 5.41 18.04 -0.52
C GLU A 122 5.08 17.89 0.97
N LYS A 123 3.92 18.38 1.41
CA LYS A 123 3.48 18.24 2.81
C LYS A 123 3.36 16.78 3.23
N ALA A 124 2.81 15.94 2.36
CA ALA A 124 2.67 14.51 2.62
C ALA A 124 4.03 13.80 2.67
N PHE A 125 4.98 14.19 1.82
CA PHE A 125 6.35 13.69 1.83
C PHE A 125 7.12 14.10 3.10
N GLU A 126 6.98 15.36 3.53
CA GLU A 126 7.57 15.85 4.78
C GLU A 126 6.98 15.16 6.01
N ALA A 127 5.67 14.92 6.00
CA ALA A 127 4.96 14.20 7.07
C ALA A 127 5.21 12.68 7.07
N GLY A 128 5.97 12.14 6.12
CA GLY A 128 6.24 10.71 6.00
C GLY A 128 5.05 9.88 5.48
N ARG A 129 4.02 10.53 4.95
CA ARG A 129 2.83 9.90 4.34
C ARG A 129 3.07 9.47 2.89
N ILE A 130 4.13 9.96 2.25
CA ILE A 130 4.64 9.43 0.98
C ILE A 130 6.01 8.80 1.26
N PRO A 131 6.27 7.56 0.78
CA PRO A 131 7.58 6.93 0.95
C PRO A 131 8.72 7.77 0.37
N ARG A 132 9.85 7.83 1.08
CA ARG A 132 11.08 8.46 0.59
C ARG A 132 11.82 7.56 -0.39
N THR A 133 11.27 7.41 -1.59
CA THR A 133 11.95 6.74 -2.70
C THR A 133 12.81 7.74 -3.48
N PRO A 134 13.90 7.29 -4.13
CA PRO A 134 14.70 8.15 -5.02
C PRO A 134 13.87 8.83 -6.11
N GLU A 135 12.81 8.16 -6.60
CA GLU A 135 11.88 8.69 -7.59
C GLU A 135 11.05 9.85 -7.03
N ASN A 136 10.53 9.72 -5.80
CA ASN A 136 9.73 10.76 -5.15
C ASN A 136 10.61 11.97 -4.80
N GLU A 137 11.82 11.74 -4.29
CA GLU A 137 12.79 12.79 -3.99
C GLU A 137 13.16 13.60 -5.25
N ARG A 138 13.44 12.91 -6.36
CA ARG A 138 13.77 13.56 -7.63
C ARG A 138 12.61 14.37 -8.19
N THR A 139 11.39 13.84 -8.11
CA THR A 139 10.19 14.49 -8.66
C THR A 139 9.87 15.79 -7.91
N LEU A 140 9.96 15.78 -6.57
CA LEU A 140 9.73 16.97 -5.76
C LEU A 140 10.86 18.00 -5.91
N GLN A 141 12.10 17.57 -6.16
CA GLN A 141 13.20 18.49 -6.47
C GLN A 141 13.02 19.20 -7.83
N MET A 142 12.38 18.56 -8.81
CA MET A 142 12.09 19.15 -10.13
C MET A 142 10.91 20.12 -10.12
N ALA A 143 10.06 20.05 -9.09
CA ALA A 143 8.88 20.89 -8.95
C ALA A 143 9.17 22.26 -8.29
N ARG A 144 10.41 22.48 -7.86
CA ARG A 144 10.93 23.74 -7.28
C ARG A 144 11.65 24.57 -8.33
#